data_AF-A0A0P0Y0W2-F1
#
_entry.id   AF-A0A0P0Y0W2-F1
#
_cell.length_a   1.000
_cell.length_b   1.000
_cell.length_c   1.000
_cell.angle_alpha   90.00
_cell.angle_beta   90.00
_cell.angle_gamma   90.00
#
_symmetry.space_group_name_H-M   'P 1'
#
loop_
_entity.id
_entity.type
_entity.pdbx_description
1 polymer ?
#
loop_
_entity_poly.entity_id
_entity_poly.type
_entity_poly.pdbx_seq_one_letter_code
_entity_poly.pdbx_strand_id
1 'polypeptide(L)'
;AEKGIWPESPSFDDTGYALPAAKWKGICQSGMSFRAKSCNRKIIGARWYADDFNKSQLEAAGEFLSPRDFDGHGTHVASTAAGSVVRNVSFYGLASGIAQGGAPKAHIAVYKACWSIGCSEATIFKAIDDAIHDGVDVLSLSILSPTGHTPAFHAVMKGIPVIYAAGNDGPYTQTVNSVAPWLLTVAASTMDRLFPTVVTLGDGQTLVVFSSVY
;
A
#
# COMPACT_ATOMS: atom_id res chain seq x y z
N ALA A 1 2.98 0.35 2.94
CA ALA A 1 1.52 0.46 3.11
C ALA A 1 1.21 1.65 4.01
N GLU A 2 0.98 2.80 3.38
CA GLU A 2 1.08 4.11 4.02
C GLU A 2 -0.27 4.54 4.63
N LYS A 3 -1.40 4.00 4.13
CA LYS A 3 -2.75 4.24 4.66
C LYS A 3 -3.26 3.13 5.60
N GLY A 4 -2.39 2.20 5.98
CA GLY A 4 -2.74 1.08 6.85
C GLY A 4 -3.00 -0.22 6.09
N ILE A 5 -3.64 -1.18 6.76
CA ILE A 5 -4.00 -2.49 6.19
C ILE A 5 -5.34 -2.98 6.71
N TRP A 6 -6.09 -3.73 5.90
CA TRP A 6 -7.25 -4.49 6.34
C TRP A 6 -6.84 -5.95 6.64
N PRO A 7 -6.51 -6.29 7.90
CA PRO A 7 -5.84 -7.55 8.22
C PRO A 7 -6.69 -8.80 7.96
N GLU A 8 -8.02 -8.68 7.95
CA GLU A 8 -8.93 -9.79 7.68
C GLU A 8 -9.05 -10.15 6.19
N SER A 9 -8.38 -9.42 5.29
CA SER A 9 -8.36 -9.77 3.87
C SER A 9 -7.71 -11.15 3.66
N PRO A 10 -8.29 -12.04 2.82
CA PRO A 10 -7.67 -13.32 2.48
C PRO A 10 -6.27 -13.20 1.86
N SER A 11 -5.93 -12.03 1.30
CA SER A 11 -4.59 -11.74 0.79
C SER A 11 -3.52 -11.70 1.90
N PHE A 12 -3.93 -11.66 3.17
CA PHE A 12 -3.03 -11.61 4.31
C PHE A 12 -3.15 -12.83 5.23
N ASP A 13 -3.75 -13.91 4.72
CA ASP A 13 -3.70 -15.21 5.37
C ASP A 13 -2.25 -15.71 5.48
N ASP A 14 -1.91 -16.30 6.63
CA ASP A 14 -0.56 -16.76 6.97
C ASP A 14 -0.44 -18.29 6.99
N THR A 15 -1.38 -19.01 6.36
CA THR A 15 -1.33 -20.47 6.27
C THR A 15 -0.06 -20.90 5.53
N GLY A 16 0.75 -21.73 6.20
CA GLY A 16 2.01 -22.22 5.65
C GLY A 16 3.11 -21.16 5.55
N TYR A 17 3.11 -20.15 6.44
CA TYR A 17 4.21 -19.21 6.61
C TYR A 17 5.15 -19.62 7.75
N ALA A 18 6.44 -19.38 7.55
CA ALA A 18 7.43 -19.47 8.60
C ALA A 18 7.25 -18.34 9.62
N LEU A 19 7.86 -18.48 10.80
CA LEU A 19 7.95 -17.37 11.74
C LEU A 19 8.81 -16.24 11.15
N PRO A 20 8.56 -14.98 11.54
CA PRO A 20 9.41 -13.86 11.14
C PRO A 20 10.87 -14.12 11.51
N ALA A 21 11.79 -13.59 10.71
CA ALA A 21 13.22 -13.71 11.00
C ALA A 21 13.55 -13.10 12.38
N ALA A 22 14.51 -13.70 13.10
CA ALA A 22 14.90 -13.24 14.43
C ALA A 22 15.43 -11.79 14.47
N LYS A 23 15.85 -11.25 13.32
CA LYS A 23 16.25 -9.85 13.17
C LYS A 23 15.09 -8.86 13.26
N TRP A 24 13.85 -9.32 13.09
CA TRP A 24 12.65 -8.48 13.08
C TRP A 24 12.39 -7.89 14.47
N LYS A 25 12.28 -6.56 14.56
CA LYS A 25 12.08 -5.83 15.83
C LYS A 25 10.77 -5.04 15.88
N GLY A 26 9.97 -5.10 14.82
CA GLY A 26 8.69 -4.40 14.76
C GLY A 26 7.66 -4.91 15.75
N ILE A 27 6.66 -4.08 15.99
CA ILE A 27 5.57 -4.37 16.93
C ILE A 27 4.23 -4.45 16.19
N CYS A 28 3.23 -5.03 16.84
CA CYS A 28 1.84 -4.90 16.44
C CYS A 28 1.12 -3.89 17.34
N GLN A 29 1.18 -2.62 16.95
CA GLN A 29 0.56 -1.53 17.70
C GLN A 29 -0.96 -1.65 17.64
N SER A 30 -1.59 -1.75 18.81
CA SER A 30 -3.05 -1.79 18.90
C SER A 30 -3.66 -0.39 18.72
N GLY A 31 -4.94 -0.37 18.40
CA GLY A 31 -5.75 0.84 18.30
C GLY A 31 -7.22 0.49 18.02
N MET A 32 -7.98 1.47 17.55
CA MET A 32 -9.38 1.27 17.19
C MET A 32 -9.54 0.13 16.16
N SER A 33 -10.35 -0.88 16.51
CA SER A 33 -10.63 -2.05 15.65
C SER A 33 -9.39 -2.81 15.16
N PHE A 34 -8.24 -2.67 15.83
CA PHE A 34 -6.99 -3.36 15.48
C PHE A 34 -6.28 -3.78 16.77
N ARG A 35 -6.11 -5.07 16.98
CA ARG A 35 -5.52 -5.62 18.22
C ARG A 35 -4.14 -6.19 17.91
N ALA A 36 -3.34 -6.48 18.93
CA ALA A 36 -2.05 -7.16 18.74
C ALA A 36 -2.17 -8.47 17.94
N LYS A 37 -3.30 -9.18 18.09
CA LYS A 37 -3.63 -10.41 17.32
C LYS A 37 -4.04 -10.19 15.86
N SER A 38 -4.16 -8.93 15.42
CA SER A 38 -4.40 -8.59 14.01
C SER A 38 -3.14 -8.77 13.16
N CYS A 39 -1.97 -8.79 13.79
CA CYS A 39 -0.75 -9.29 13.17
C CYS A 39 -0.67 -10.82 13.28
N ASN A 40 -0.09 -11.45 12.27
CA ASN A 40 0.10 -12.89 12.15
C ASN A 40 1.47 -13.18 11.50
N ARG A 41 1.71 -14.37 10.96
CA ARG A 41 2.99 -14.64 10.25
C ARG A 41 3.07 -14.02 8.86
N LYS A 42 1.99 -13.41 8.36
CA LYS A 42 1.98 -12.65 7.11
C LYS A 42 2.18 -11.16 7.37
N ILE A 43 1.31 -10.54 8.15
CA ILE A 43 1.46 -9.17 8.67
C ILE A 43 2.22 -9.27 9.99
N ILE A 44 3.52 -9.06 9.96
CA ILE A 44 4.42 -9.32 11.12
C ILE A 44 4.62 -8.09 12.01
N GLY A 45 4.20 -6.92 11.55
CA GLY A 45 4.14 -5.72 12.36
C GLY A 45 3.26 -4.65 11.71
N ALA A 46 2.74 -3.78 12.56
CA ALA A 46 1.83 -2.73 12.17
C ALA A 46 1.96 -1.56 13.15
N ARG A 47 2.29 -0.38 12.63
CA ARG A 47 2.40 0.88 13.36
C ARG A 47 1.50 1.93 12.71
N TRP A 48 1.13 2.94 13.48
CA TRP A 48 0.36 4.08 13.00
C TRP A 48 0.80 5.36 13.72
N TYR A 49 0.69 6.47 13.01
CA TYR A 49 1.24 7.75 13.43
C TYR A 49 0.20 8.85 13.19
N ALA A 50 -0.23 9.52 14.26
CA ALA A 50 -1.27 10.55 14.19
C ALA A 50 -0.95 11.78 15.07
N ASP A 51 0.29 11.94 15.52
CA ASP A 51 0.66 12.97 16.48
C ASP A 51 0.58 14.38 15.89
N ASP A 52 0.83 14.52 14.59
CA ASP A 52 0.73 15.78 13.85
C ASP A 52 -0.70 16.09 13.35
N PHE A 53 -1.67 15.24 13.69
CA PHE A 53 -3.04 15.35 13.17
C PHE A 53 -4.03 15.64 14.29
N ASN A 54 -5.08 16.39 13.95
CA ASN A 54 -6.22 16.56 14.84
C ASN A 54 -7.04 15.27 14.88
N LYS A 55 -6.90 14.50 15.97
CA LYS A 55 -7.56 13.21 16.15
C LYS A 55 -9.09 13.31 16.05
N SER A 56 -9.70 14.39 16.53
CA SER A 56 -11.16 14.58 16.41
C SER A 56 -11.61 14.79 14.96
N GLN A 57 -10.78 15.41 14.11
CA GLN A 57 -11.07 15.51 12.68
C GLN A 57 -10.93 14.16 11.98
N LEU A 58 -9.91 13.37 12.35
CA LEU A 58 -9.74 12.00 11.83
C LEU A 58 -10.95 11.13 12.19
N GLU A 59 -11.37 11.14 13.45
CA GLU A 59 -12.54 10.41 13.92
C GLU A 59 -13.82 10.88 13.21
N ALA A 60 -14.01 12.19 13.03
CA ALA A 60 -15.14 12.74 12.29
C ALA A 60 -15.13 12.33 10.81
N ALA A 61 -13.96 12.10 10.22
CA ALA A 61 -13.79 11.57 8.87
C ALA A 61 -13.99 10.03 8.78
N GLY A 62 -14.25 9.36 9.91
CA GLY A 62 -14.48 7.92 9.97
C GLY A 62 -13.20 7.07 10.04
N GLU A 63 -12.04 7.69 10.26
CA GLU A 63 -10.76 6.99 10.34
C GLU A 63 -10.64 6.09 11.56
N PHE A 64 -9.90 5.00 11.40
CA PHE A 64 -9.47 4.17 12.52
C PHE A 64 -8.14 4.69 13.06
N LEU A 65 -8.14 5.24 14.27
CA LEU A 65 -6.93 5.57 15.06
C LEU A 65 -6.20 4.27 15.47
N SER A 66 -5.63 3.61 14.46
CA SER A 66 -4.94 2.34 14.47
C SER A 66 -4.27 2.09 13.12
N PRO A 67 -3.51 0.99 12.94
CA PRO A 67 -2.98 0.61 11.63
C PRO A 67 -4.02 0.15 10.62
N ARG A 68 -5.32 0.10 10.99
CA ARG A 68 -6.39 -0.36 10.09
C ARG A 68 -6.56 0.62 8.94
N ASP A 69 -6.67 0.06 7.74
CA ASP A 69 -6.99 0.81 6.52
C ASP A 69 -8.45 1.22 6.49
N PHE A 70 -8.69 2.51 6.30
CA PHE A 70 -10.02 3.09 6.06
C PHE A 70 -10.29 3.31 4.56
N ASP A 71 -9.25 3.61 3.79
CA ASP A 71 -9.32 4.10 2.41
C ASP A 71 -9.29 2.93 1.40
N GLY A 72 -8.53 1.88 1.70
CA GLY A 72 -8.34 0.70 0.85
C GLY A 72 -7.05 0.72 0.04
N HIS A 73 -6.47 1.91 -0.22
CA HIS A 73 -5.21 2.03 -0.97
C HIS A 73 -4.06 1.26 -0.32
N GLY A 74 -3.92 1.34 1.01
CA GLY A 74 -2.84 0.64 1.74
C GLY A 74 -2.94 -0.88 1.59
N THR A 75 -4.16 -1.41 1.70
CA THR A 75 -4.49 -2.82 1.50
C THR A 75 -4.23 -3.27 0.06
N HIS A 76 -4.64 -2.47 -0.92
CA HIS A 76 -4.42 -2.76 -2.35
C HIS A 76 -2.93 -2.80 -2.71
N VAL A 77 -2.15 -1.83 -2.23
CA VAL A 77 -0.69 -1.80 -2.45
C VAL A 77 0.00 -3.00 -1.77
N ALA A 78 -0.36 -3.30 -0.52
CA ALA A 78 0.22 -4.41 0.22
C ALA A 78 -0.08 -5.77 -0.44
N SER A 79 -1.31 -5.99 -0.90
CA SER A 79 -1.69 -7.23 -1.59
C SER A 79 -1.04 -7.36 -2.98
N THR A 80 -0.82 -6.24 -3.68
CA THR A 80 -0.11 -6.23 -4.97
C THR A 80 1.37 -6.58 -4.80
N ALA A 81 2.04 -6.01 -3.79
CA ALA A 81 3.45 -6.29 -3.54
C ALA A 81 3.67 -7.71 -2.99
N ALA A 82 2.87 -8.09 -2.00
CA ALA A 82 3.12 -9.30 -1.22
C ALA A 82 1.83 -10.00 -0.78
N GLY A 83 0.72 -9.96 -1.51
CA GLY A 83 -0.47 -10.74 -1.16
C GLY A 83 -0.24 -12.25 -1.24
N SER A 84 -0.78 -13.00 -0.28
CA SER A 84 -0.94 -14.45 -0.35
C SER A 84 -1.78 -14.85 -1.57
N VAL A 85 -1.66 -16.11 -1.98
CA VAL A 85 -2.43 -16.65 -3.11
C VAL A 85 -3.90 -16.80 -2.71
N VAL A 86 -4.79 -16.06 -3.38
CA VAL A 86 -6.24 -16.15 -3.18
C VAL A 86 -6.91 -16.60 -4.48
N ARG A 87 -7.65 -17.70 -4.41
CA ARG A 87 -8.35 -18.28 -5.57
C ARG A 87 -9.78 -17.75 -5.67
N ASN A 88 -10.34 -17.78 -6.88
CA ASN A 88 -11.74 -17.45 -7.17
C ASN A 88 -12.13 -16.04 -6.73
N VAL A 89 -11.24 -15.07 -6.96
CA VAL A 89 -11.51 -13.65 -6.70
C VAL A 89 -11.89 -12.95 -7.99
N SER A 90 -12.73 -11.93 -7.87
CA SER A 90 -13.14 -11.05 -8.96
C SER A 90 -13.62 -9.72 -8.39
N PHE A 91 -13.70 -8.69 -9.23
CA PHE A 91 -14.40 -7.46 -8.93
C PHE A 91 -15.77 -7.48 -9.61
N TYR A 92 -16.81 -7.86 -8.89
CA TYR A 92 -18.17 -8.06 -9.44
C TYR A 92 -18.20 -8.96 -10.69
N GLY A 93 -17.38 -10.03 -10.72
CA GLY A 93 -17.24 -10.94 -11.86
C GLY A 93 -16.15 -10.55 -12.86
N LEU A 94 -15.66 -9.31 -12.82
CA LEU A 94 -14.54 -8.85 -13.65
C LEU A 94 -13.20 -9.39 -13.12
N ALA A 95 -12.27 -9.67 -14.03
CA ALA A 95 -10.93 -10.18 -13.72
C ALA A 95 -10.93 -11.41 -12.81
N SER A 96 -11.88 -12.32 -13.05
CA SER A 96 -11.98 -13.59 -12.33
C SER A 96 -10.70 -14.40 -12.47
N GLY A 97 -10.15 -14.85 -11.34
CA GLY A 97 -8.93 -15.67 -11.34
C GLY A 97 -8.30 -15.85 -9.97
N ILE A 98 -6.97 -15.92 -9.97
CA ILE A 98 -6.12 -16.04 -8.78
C ILE A 98 -5.41 -14.70 -8.58
N ALA A 99 -5.60 -14.07 -7.42
CA ALA A 99 -4.81 -12.92 -7.01
C ALA A 99 -3.61 -13.38 -6.16
N GLN A 100 -2.45 -12.77 -6.39
CA GLN A 100 -1.25 -12.95 -5.58
C GLN A 100 -0.35 -11.74 -5.77
N GLY A 101 0.48 -11.44 -4.77
CA GLY A 101 1.47 -10.37 -4.89
C GLY A 101 2.68 -10.79 -5.73
N GLY A 102 3.54 -9.82 -6.04
CA GLY A 102 4.83 -10.10 -6.71
C GLY A 102 5.75 -11.03 -5.89
N ALA A 103 5.70 -10.93 -4.56
CA ALA A 103 6.39 -11.82 -3.63
C ALA A 103 5.40 -12.47 -2.64
N PRO A 104 4.65 -13.51 -3.05
CA PRO A 104 3.57 -14.04 -2.24
C PRO A 104 4.00 -14.50 -0.86
N LYS A 105 5.22 -15.03 -0.69
CA LYS A 105 5.72 -15.53 0.61
C LYS A 105 6.45 -14.49 1.46
N ALA A 106 6.59 -13.25 1.00
CA ALA A 106 7.21 -12.19 1.80
C ALA A 106 6.34 -11.82 3.01
N HIS A 107 6.96 -11.42 4.11
CA HIS A 107 6.26 -10.83 5.24
C HIS A 107 5.93 -9.36 4.97
N ILE A 108 4.88 -8.85 5.61
CA ILE A 108 4.40 -7.48 5.48
C ILE A 108 4.56 -6.76 6.81
N ALA A 109 5.13 -5.56 6.77
CA ALA A 109 5.12 -4.61 7.86
C ALA A 109 4.41 -3.33 7.40
N VAL A 110 3.51 -2.82 8.25
CA VAL A 110 2.62 -1.70 7.92
C VAL A 110 3.00 -0.49 8.75
N TYR A 111 3.12 0.66 8.10
CA TYR A 111 3.45 1.93 8.74
C TYR A 111 2.45 2.97 8.25
N LYS A 112 1.32 3.10 8.95
CA LYS A 112 0.24 4.04 8.59
C LYS A 112 0.66 5.46 8.94
N ALA A 113 1.11 6.19 7.93
CA ALA A 113 1.58 7.58 8.01
C ALA A 113 0.65 8.58 7.29
N CYS A 114 -0.29 8.06 6.52
CA CYS A 114 -1.27 8.82 5.76
C CYS A 114 -2.69 8.54 6.26
N TRP A 115 -3.49 9.58 6.23
CA TRP A 115 -4.90 9.59 6.64
C TRP A 115 -5.75 10.20 5.53
N SER A 116 -7.07 10.11 5.66
CA SER A 116 -8.04 10.71 4.74
C SER A 116 -7.82 12.21 4.51
N ILE A 117 -7.30 12.92 5.51
CA ILE A 117 -7.00 14.36 5.46
C ILE A 117 -5.60 14.69 4.94
N GLY A 118 -4.79 13.69 4.61
CA GLY A 118 -3.46 13.87 4.02
C GLY A 118 -2.35 13.08 4.70
N CYS A 119 -1.12 13.36 4.29
CA CYS A 119 0.09 12.73 4.81
C CYS A 119 1.03 13.81 5.37
N SER A 120 1.40 13.72 6.65
CA SER A 120 2.38 14.62 7.26
C SER A 120 3.78 14.15 6.91
N GLU A 121 4.65 15.08 6.49
CA GLU A 121 6.05 14.78 6.18
C GLU A 121 6.78 14.27 7.43
N ALA A 122 6.62 14.92 8.58
CA ALA A 122 7.24 14.51 9.83
C ALA A 122 6.81 13.09 10.25
N THR A 123 5.54 12.78 10.03
CA THR A 123 4.98 11.44 10.25
C THR A 123 5.56 10.41 9.27
N ILE A 124 5.72 10.73 7.98
CA ILE A 124 6.38 9.86 6.99
C ILE A 124 7.85 9.59 7.40
N PHE A 125 8.55 10.62 7.86
CA PHE A 125 9.94 10.51 8.28
C PHE A 125 10.07 9.54 9.47
N LYS A 126 9.19 9.69 10.46
CA LYS A 126 9.14 8.79 11.62
C LYS A 126 8.82 7.35 11.23
N ALA A 127 7.89 7.16 10.29
CA ALA A 127 7.53 5.85 9.76
C ALA A 127 8.71 5.15 9.07
N ILE A 128 9.47 5.89 8.24
CA ILE A 128 10.67 5.35 7.58
C ILE A 128 11.76 5.03 8.61
N ASP A 129 12.00 5.91 9.58
CA ASP A 129 12.99 5.68 10.63
C ASP A 129 12.68 4.42 11.46
N ASP A 130 11.43 4.24 11.88
CA ASP A 130 10.99 3.01 12.56
C ASP A 130 11.12 1.79 11.65
N ALA A 131 10.81 1.90 10.36
CA ALA A 131 10.96 0.79 9.43
C ALA A 131 12.41 0.34 9.29
N ILE A 132 13.35 1.29 9.19
CA ILE A 132 14.79 1.01 9.19
C ILE A 132 15.19 0.29 10.49
N HIS A 133 14.76 0.81 11.64
CA HIS A 133 15.10 0.25 12.94
C HIS A 133 14.49 -1.15 13.16
N ASP A 134 13.26 -1.35 12.71
CA ASP A 134 12.53 -2.62 12.78
C ASP A 134 13.16 -3.72 11.90
N GLY A 135 13.99 -3.32 10.93
CA GLY A 135 14.79 -4.21 10.10
C GLY A 135 14.06 -4.67 8.84
N VAL A 136 13.28 -3.79 8.20
CA VAL A 136 12.66 -4.08 6.90
C VAL A 136 13.71 -4.31 5.82
N ASP A 137 13.38 -5.15 4.83
CA ASP A 137 14.28 -5.48 3.72
C ASP A 137 14.05 -4.60 2.48
N VAL A 138 12.83 -4.11 2.28
CA VAL A 138 12.43 -3.24 1.16
C VAL A 138 11.36 -2.28 1.66
N LEU A 139 11.42 -1.02 1.22
CA LEU A 139 10.36 -0.04 1.42
C LEU A 139 9.61 0.19 0.10
N SER A 140 8.28 0.10 0.16
CA SER A 140 7.38 0.41 -0.96
C SER A 140 6.49 1.55 -0.55
N LEU A 141 6.60 2.71 -1.20
CA LEU A 141 5.84 3.92 -0.91
C LEU A 141 5.04 4.37 -2.14
N SER A 142 3.72 4.26 -2.04
CA SER A 142 2.79 4.75 -3.07
C SER A 142 2.12 6.04 -2.63
N ILE A 143 2.93 7.04 -2.28
CA ILE A 143 2.49 8.34 -1.80
C ILE A 143 3.20 9.45 -2.56
N LEU A 144 2.60 10.64 -2.60
CA LEU A 144 3.25 11.83 -3.14
C LEU A 144 3.81 12.64 -1.97
N SER A 145 5.14 12.65 -1.83
CA SER A 145 5.82 13.49 -0.84
C SER A 145 7.09 14.06 -1.50
N PRO A 146 7.10 15.36 -1.84
CA PRO A 146 8.25 16.00 -2.48
C PRO A 146 9.53 16.02 -1.63
N THR A 147 9.42 15.73 -0.33
CA THR A 147 10.47 15.88 0.67
C THR A 147 10.88 14.57 1.35
N GLY A 148 10.21 13.45 1.05
CA GLY A 148 10.53 12.11 1.56
C GLY A 148 11.92 11.57 1.14
N HIS A 149 12.67 12.34 0.36
CA HIS A 149 13.98 11.96 -0.18
C HIS A 149 15.05 11.74 0.89
N THR A 150 15.11 12.57 1.93
CA THR A 150 16.13 12.49 2.99
C THR A 150 16.02 11.22 3.84
N PRO A 151 14.86 10.86 4.44
CA PRO A 151 14.75 9.61 5.18
C PRO A 151 14.91 8.37 4.27
N ALA A 152 14.48 8.46 3.01
CA ALA A 152 14.72 7.40 2.04
C ALA A 152 16.20 7.21 1.73
N PHE A 153 17.00 8.29 1.70
CA PHE A 153 18.45 8.20 1.57
C PHE A 153 19.07 7.41 2.73
N HIS A 154 18.61 7.65 3.97
CA HIS A 154 19.07 6.89 5.13
C HIS A 154 18.75 5.40 5.02
N ALA A 155 17.57 5.04 4.51
CA ALA A 155 17.21 3.64 4.25
C ALA A 155 18.16 3.01 3.23
N VAL A 156 18.42 3.68 2.10
CA VAL A 156 19.34 3.18 1.06
C VAL A 156 20.76 3.05 1.58
N MET A 157 21.25 3.99 2.39
CA MET A 157 22.56 3.92 3.06
C MET A 157 22.67 2.75 4.04
N LYS A 158 21.54 2.22 4.53
CA LYS A 158 21.47 1.00 5.35
C LYS A 158 21.23 -0.27 4.53
N GLY A 159 21.25 -0.17 3.20
CA GLY A 159 21.04 -1.29 2.29
C GLY A 159 19.58 -1.66 2.03
N ILE A 160 18.64 -0.77 2.38
CA ILE A 160 17.20 -0.98 2.18
C ILE A 160 16.77 -0.22 0.92
N PRO A 161 16.50 -0.91 -0.20
CA PRO A 161 15.97 -0.25 -1.41
C PRO A 161 14.59 0.36 -1.15
N VAL A 162 14.36 1.52 -1.77
CA VAL A 162 13.13 2.30 -1.62
C VAL A 162 12.46 2.45 -2.98
N ILE A 163 11.26 1.91 -3.10
CA ILE A 163 10.41 1.96 -4.30
C ILE A 163 9.39 3.08 -4.11
N TYR A 164 9.26 3.93 -5.13
CA TYR A 164 8.41 5.12 -5.08
C TYR A 164 7.56 5.24 -6.35
N ALA A 165 6.31 5.68 -6.24
CA ALA A 165 5.48 5.97 -7.41
C ALA A 165 5.92 7.30 -8.08
N ALA A 166 5.97 7.35 -9.42
CA ALA A 166 6.29 8.57 -10.16
C ALA A 166 5.23 9.68 -9.97
N GLY A 167 3.99 9.28 -9.69
CA GLY A 167 2.82 10.15 -9.56
C GLY A 167 1.91 10.14 -10.77
N ASN A 168 0.76 10.78 -10.61
CA ASN A 168 -0.37 10.69 -11.55
C ASN A 168 -0.67 12.02 -12.25
N ASP A 169 0.22 13.01 -12.14
CA ASP A 169 0.02 14.39 -12.62
C ASP A 169 0.43 14.58 -14.10
N GLY A 170 0.70 13.49 -14.81
CA GLY A 170 0.96 13.51 -16.25
C GLY A 170 -0.25 14.03 -17.06
N PRO A 171 -0.12 14.18 -18.40
CA PRO A 171 0.98 13.72 -19.25
C PRO A 171 2.02 14.80 -19.57
N TYR A 172 1.91 16.00 -18.99
CA TYR A 172 2.85 17.09 -19.26
C TYR A 172 4.25 16.77 -18.73
N THR A 173 5.27 17.35 -19.36
CA THR A 173 6.67 17.21 -18.91
C THR A 173 6.86 17.77 -17.50
N GLN A 174 7.84 17.25 -16.76
CA GLN A 174 8.22 17.73 -15.42
C GLN A 174 7.13 17.54 -14.34
N THR A 175 6.34 16.47 -14.45
CA THR A 175 5.26 16.12 -13.51
C THR A 175 5.62 14.95 -12.57
N VAL A 176 6.84 14.40 -12.69
CA VAL A 176 7.33 13.32 -11.82
C VAL A 176 7.66 13.89 -10.45
N ASN A 177 7.07 13.33 -9.41
CA ASN A 177 7.18 13.85 -8.04
C ASN A 177 8.47 13.40 -7.33
N SER A 178 8.99 12.21 -7.61
CA SER A 178 10.16 11.65 -6.93
C SER A 178 11.33 11.40 -7.88
N VAL A 179 12.30 12.30 -7.85
CA VAL A 179 13.43 12.32 -8.81
C VAL A 179 14.78 12.03 -8.16
N ALA A 180 14.80 11.69 -6.87
CA ALA A 180 16.05 11.41 -6.17
C ALA A 180 16.74 10.15 -6.73
N PRO A 181 18.05 10.19 -7.03
CA PRO A 181 18.74 9.15 -7.79
C PRO A 181 18.89 7.82 -7.04
N TRP A 182 18.69 7.81 -5.72
CA TRP A 182 18.73 6.61 -4.89
C TRP A 182 17.38 5.88 -4.81
N LEU A 183 16.32 6.44 -5.39
CA LEU A 183 14.99 5.84 -5.39
C LEU A 183 14.77 5.02 -6.66
N LEU A 184 14.05 3.91 -6.52
CA LEU A 184 13.43 3.23 -7.66
C LEU A 184 12.06 3.88 -7.93
N THR A 185 12.03 4.88 -8.81
CA THR A 185 10.79 5.57 -9.20
C THR A 185 10.08 4.81 -10.33
N VAL A 186 8.81 4.44 -10.10
CA VAL A 186 8.03 3.56 -10.97
C VAL A 186 6.90 4.34 -11.64
N ALA A 187 6.84 4.27 -12.98
CA ALA A 187 5.73 4.78 -13.79
C ALA A 187 4.63 3.72 -13.96
N ALA A 188 3.45 4.14 -14.42
CA ALA A 188 2.33 3.25 -14.74
C ALA A 188 2.20 3.04 -16.25
N SER A 189 1.79 1.85 -16.66
CA SER A 189 1.46 1.49 -18.05
C SER A 189 0.26 0.55 -18.08
N THR A 190 -0.33 0.39 -19.26
CA THR A 190 -1.44 -0.55 -19.46
C THR A 190 -0.95 -1.99 -19.59
N MET A 191 -1.87 -2.95 -19.44
CA MET A 191 -1.66 -4.37 -19.72
C MET A 191 -2.53 -4.81 -20.91
N ASP A 192 -2.31 -6.03 -21.40
CA ASP A 192 -3.06 -6.62 -22.52
C ASP A 192 -4.53 -6.95 -22.17
N ARG A 193 -4.86 -7.09 -20.88
CA ARG A 193 -6.22 -7.29 -20.39
C ARG A 193 -7.05 -6.01 -20.49
N LEU A 194 -8.22 -6.13 -21.14
CA LEU A 194 -9.22 -5.07 -21.30
C LEU A 194 -10.56 -5.46 -20.63
N PHE A 195 -11.32 -4.47 -20.19
CA PHE A 195 -12.71 -4.65 -19.73
C PHE A 195 -13.67 -3.95 -20.70
N PRO A 196 -14.20 -4.68 -21.70
CA PRO A 196 -15.16 -4.12 -22.64
C PRO A 196 -16.55 -4.00 -22.02
N THR A 197 -17.17 -2.85 -22.22
CA THR A 197 -18.58 -2.60 -21.93
C THR A 197 -19.33 -2.50 -23.25
N VAL A 198 -20.25 -3.43 -23.48
CA VAL A 198 -21.09 -3.46 -24.67
C VAL A 198 -22.34 -2.62 -24.41
N VAL A 199 -22.57 -1.60 -25.24
CA VAL A 199 -23.72 -0.70 -25.17
C VAL A 199 -24.56 -0.87 -26.43
N THR A 200 -25.79 -1.31 -26.28
CA THR A 200 -26.76 -1.42 -27.39
C THR A 200 -27.74 -0.25 -27.33
N LEU A 201 -27.79 0.53 -28.40
CA LEU A 201 -28.66 1.69 -28.55
C LEU A 201 -30.07 1.29 -28.98
N GLY A 202 -31.03 2.20 -28.84
CA GLY A 202 -32.45 1.94 -29.17
C GLY A 202 -32.73 1.71 -30.66
N ASP A 203 -31.80 2.07 -31.54
CA ASP A 203 -31.85 1.80 -32.98
C ASP A 203 -31.19 0.46 -33.38
N GLY A 204 -30.73 -0.32 -32.39
CA GLY A 204 -30.10 -1.62 -32.59
C GLY A 204 -28.59 -1.57 -32.86
N GLN A 205 -27.97 -0.37 -32.92
CA GLN A 205 -26.51 -0.27 -33.02
C GLN A 205 -25.84 -0.70 -31.72
N THR A 206 -24.75 -1.46 -31.83
CA THR A 206 -23.94 -1.90 -30.69
C THR A 206 -22.56 -1.24 -30.72
N LEU A 207 -22.19 -0.59 -29.63
CA LEU A 207 -20.88 0.02 -29.40
C LEU A 207 -20.12 -0.77 -28.34
N VAL A 208 -18.83 -0.98 -28.55
CA VAL A 208 -17.93 -1.57 -27.54
C VAL A 208 -17.05 -0.45 -27.01
N VAL A 209 -17.25 -0.11 -25.74
CA VAL A 209 -16.44 0.88 -25.03
C VAL A 209 -15.43 0.15 -24.18
N PHE A 210 -14.16 0.51 -24.30
CA PHE A 210 -13.11 -0.05 -23.46
C PHE A 210 -12.79 0.93 -22.34
N SER A 211 -12.73 0.42 -21.12
CA SER A 211 -12.02 1.11 -20.03
C SER A 211 -10.68 0.39 -19.82
N SER A 212 -9.59 1.15 -19.87
CA SER A 212 -8.28 0.69 -19.42
C SER A 212 -8.19 0.94 -17.91
N VAL A 213 -7.80 -0.08 -17.15
CA VAL A 213 -7.50 0.08 -15.73
C VAL A 213 -5.98 0.27 -15.61
N TYR A 214 -5.56 1.38 -15.00
CA TYR A 214 -4.19 1.65 -14.59
C TYR A 214 -3.93 1.09 -13.19
#